data_AF-A0A2E8PTT3-F1
#
_entry.id   AF-A0A2E8PTT3-F1
#
_cell.length_a   1.000
_cell.length_b   1.000
_cell.length_c   1.000
_cell.angle_alpha   90.00
_cell.angle_beta   90.00
_cell.angle_gamma   90.00
#
_symmetry.space_group_name_H-M   'P 1'
#
loop_
_entity.id
_entity.type
_entity.pdbx_description
1 polymer ?
#
loop_
_entity_poly.entity_id
_entity_poly.type
_entity_poly.pdbx_seq_one_letter_code
_entity_poly.pdbx_strand_id
1 'polypeptide(L)'
;MICLYNKICVPSGFTYDGASVPRLAWSLTGIRPDGLLRAAAAVHDWIYRWQGALPEGSHQFCLDDFAWQSAIGEWKRKDCDRLFGRMMREAGVSPMKRKMAYLAVRLLGGLSW
;
A
#
# COMPACT_ATOMS: atom_id res chain seq x y z
N MET A 1 12.84 -4.82 23.27
CA MET A 1 12.72 -4.19 21.94
C MET A 1 11.24 -4.03 21.70
N ILE A 2 10.75 -2.80 21.57
CA ILE A 2 9.31 -2.54 21.35
C ILE A 2 9.00 -2.74 19.87
N CYS A 3 8.03 -3.59 19.54
CA CYS A 3 7.58 -3.85 18.19
C CYS A 3 6.28 -3.09 17.89
N LEU A 4 6.27 -2.34 16.78
CA LEU A 4 5.07 -1.66 16.27
C LEU A 4 4.41 -2.49 15.18
N TYR A 5 3.19 -2.95 15.44
CA TYR A 5 2.34 -3.63 14.49
C TYR A 5 1.35 -2.65 13.89
N ASN A 6 1.15 -2.70 12.57
CA ASN A 6 0.17 -1.89 11.86
C ASN A 6 -0.83 -2.81 11.14
N LYS A 7 -2.09 -2.41 11.14
CA LYS A 7 -3.18 -3.08 10.44
C LYS A 7 -3.94 -2.05 9.61
N ILE A 8 -4.09 -2.35 8.33
CA ILE A 8 -4.96 -1.59 7.43
C ILE A 8 -6.15 -2.47 7.08
N CYS A 9 -7.35 -1.97 7.35
CA CYS A 9 -8.61 -2.64 7.08
C CYS A 9 -9.24 -1.97 5.85
N VAL A 10 -9.43 -2.77 4.80
CA VAL A 10 -10.16 -2.35 3.59
C VAL A 10 -11.54 -3.03 3.65
N PRO A 11 -12.65 -2.28 3.56
CA PRO A 11 -13.98 -2.85 3.68
C PRO A 11 -14.30 -3.82 2.53
N SER A 12 -15.04 -4.89 2.83
CA SER A 12 -15.53 -5.81 1.79
C SER A 12 -16.43 -5.08 0.81
N GLY A 13 -16.28 -5.37 -0.49
CA GLY A 13 -17.01 -4.66 -1.55
C GLY A 13 -16.35 -3.35 -2.00
N PHE A 14 -15.20 -2.97 -1.42
CA PHE A 14 -14.37 -1.91 -1.99
C PHE A 14 -13.97 -2.27 -3.42
N THR A 15 -14.56 -1.54 -4.37
CA THR A 15 -14.22 -1.66 -5.77
C THR A 15 -13.00 -0.79 -6.01
N TYR A 16 -11.88 -1.45 -6.28
CA TYR A 16 -10.64 -0.81 -6.69
C TYR A 16 -10.34 -1.24 -8.11
N ASP A 17 -9.83 -0.31 -8.90
CA ASP A 17 -9.52 -0.58 -10.30
C ASP A 17 -8.23 -1.39 -10.45
N GLY A 18 -7.42 -1.46 -9.38
CA GLY A 18 -6.04 -1.95 -9.42
C GLY A 18 -5.16 -1.15 -10.38
N ALA A 19 -5.72 -0.12 -11.03
CA ALA A 19 -5.14 0.63 -12.12
C ALA A 19 -4.49 1.94 -11.64
N SER A 20 -4.71 2.31 -10.37
CA SER A 20 -4.02 3.42 -9.73
C SER A 20 -2.57 3.06 -9.36
N VAL A 21 -2.25 1.78 -9.16
CA VAL A 21 -0.89 1.28 -9.42
C VAL A 21 -0.74 1.26 -10.94
N PRO A 22 0.19 2.04 -11.55
CA PRO A 22 0.23 2.13 -13.00
C PRO A 22 0.31 0.74 -13.60
N ARG A 23 -0.58 0.38 -14.54
CA ARG A 23 -0.45 -0.86 -15.33
C ARG A 23 0.96 -1.01 -15.92
N LEU A 24 1.64 0.12 -16.15
CA LEU A 24 3.06 0.23 -16.46
C LEU A 24 3.98 -0.48 -15.46
N ALA A 25 3.75 -0.41 -14.13
CA ALA A 25 4.53 -1.15 -13.16
C ALA A 25 4.44 -2.67 -13.40
N TRP A 26 3.28 -3.21 -13.77
CA TRP A 26 3.13 -4.62 -14.12
C TRP A 26 3.78 -4.95 -15.48
N SER A 27 3.55 -4.11 -16.49
CA SER A 27 4.13 -4.27 -17.83
C SER A 27 5.66 -4.14 -17.83
N LEU A 28 6.24 -3.25 -17.02
CA LEU A 28 7.68 -2.99 -16.92
C LEU A 28 8.43 -4.02 -16.08
N THR A 29 7.76 -4.64 -15.11
CA THR A 29 8.42 -5.58 -14.18
C THR A 29 8.12 -7.05 -14.48
N GLY A 30 7.12 -7.32 -15.33
CA GLY A 30 6.68 -8.68 -15.67
C GLY A 30 6.16 -9.45 -14.45
N ILE A 31 5.73 -8.75 -13.39
CA ILE A 31 5.18 -9.38 -12.19
C ILE A 31 3.71 -9.69 -12.45
N ARG A 32 3.31 -10.95 -12.23
CA ARG A 32 1.90 -11.34 -12.30
C ARG A 32 1.13 -10.65 -11.16
N PRO A 33 -0.08 -10.12 -11.42
CA PRO A 33 -0.91 -9.55 -10.37
C PRO A 33 -1.55 -10.68 -9.55
N ASP A 34 -0.74 -11.36 -8.75
CA ASP A 34 -1.17 -12.43 -7.85
C ASP A 34 -1.41 -11.89 -6.42
N GLY A 35 -1.88 -12.77 -5.53
CA GLY A 35 -2.57 -12.42 -4.28
C GLY A 35 -1.98 -11.26 -3.48
N LEU A 36 -0.67 -11.28 -3.21
CA LEU A 36 -0.01 -10.25 -2.41
C LEU A 36 0.13 -8.91 -3.15
N LEU A 37 0.35 -8.93 -4.47
CA LEU A 37 0.37 -7.71 -5.27
C LEU A 37 -1.03 -7.11 -5.44
N ARG A 38 -2.07 -7.94 -5.59
CA ARG A 38 -3.46 -7.45 -5.62
C ARG A 38 -3.86 -6.85 -4.27
N ALA A 39 -3.44 -7.48 -3.17
CA ALA A 39 -3.63 -6.92 -1.83
C ALA A 39 -2.90 -5.57 -1.67
N ALA A 40 -1.67 -5.47 -2.18
CA ALA A 40 -0.91 -4.22 -2.15
C ALA A 40 -1.57 -3.11 -2.97
N ALA A 41 -2.11 -3.44 -4.15
CA ALA A 41 -2.89 -2.52 -4.96
C ALA A 41 -4.18 -2.07 -4.25
N ALA A 42 -4.92 -3.00 -3.65
CA ALA A 42 -6.15 -2.68 -2.91
C ALA A 42 -5.89 -1.70 -1.74
N VAL A 43 -4.81 -1.94 -0.97
CA VAL A 43 -4.41 -1.05 0.12
C VAL A 43 -3.96 0.31 -0.40
N HIS A 44 -3.19 0.33 -1.48
CA HIS A 44 -2.73 1.56 -2.11
C HIS A 44 -3.90 2.42 -2.60
N ASP A 45 -4.85 1.81 -3.32
CA ASP A 45 -6.03 2.47 -3.87
C ASP A 45 -6.97 2.95 -2.76
N TRP A 46 -7.08 2.20 -1.65
CA TRP A 46 -7.82 2.64 -0.47
C TRP A 46 -7.22 3.89 0.16
N ILE A 47 -5.89 3.94 0.34
CA ILE A 47 -5.21 5.13 0.88
C ILE A 47 -5.37 6.32 -0.07
N TYR A 48 -5.24 6.10 -1.38
CA TYR A 48 -5.40 7.13 -2.41
C TYR A 48 -6.83 7.69 -2.47
N ARG A 49 -7.85 6.82 -2.39
CA ARG A 49 -9.28 7.19 -2.36
C ARG A 49 -9.57 8.26 -1.31
N TRP A 50 -8.89 8.18 -0.18
CA TRP A 50 -9.07 9.06 0.97
C TRP A 50 -7.97 10.12 1.09
N GLN A 51 -7.11 10.28 0.07
CA GLN A 51 -5.99 11.24 0.06
C GLN A 51 -5.12 11.14 1.33
N GLY A 52 -4.99 9.94 1.87
CA GLY A 52 -4.27 9.64 3.11
C GLY A 52 -5.04 9.83 4.41
N ALA A 53 -6.20 10.49 4.41
CA ALA A 53 -7.08 10.67 5.56
C ALA A 53 -8.07 9.49 5.68
N LEU A 54 -7.55 8.32 6.09
CA LEU A 54 -8.33 7.09 6.18
C LEU A 54 -9.50 7.21 7.19
N PRO A 55 -10.67 6.62 6.89
CA PRO A 55 -11.81 6.65 7.81
C PRO A 55 -11.54 5.79 9.05
N GLU A 56 -12.24 6.10 10.14
CA GLU A 56 -12.06 5.43 11.42
C GLU A 56 -12.11 3.89 11.31
N GLY A 57 -11.21 3.22 12.03
CA GLY A 57 -11.07 1.76 12.00
C GLY A 57 -10.32 1.21 10.78
N SER A 58 -10.03 2.04 9.77
CA SER A 58 -9.27 1.61 8.59
C SER A 58 -7.77 1.48 8.83
N HIS A 59 -7.21 2.20 9.81
CA HIS A 59 -5.82 2.08 10.21
C HIS A 59 -5.75 1.95 11.72
N GLN A 60 -5.17 0.84 12.17
CA GLN A 60 -4.96 0.53 13.57
C GLN A 60 -3.49 0.19 13.80
N PHE A 61 -3.00 0.45 15.00
CA PHE A 61 -1.67 0.02 15.42
C PHE A 61 -1.71 -0.62 16.81
N CYS A 62 -0.70 -1.42 17.07
CA CYS A 62 -0.46 -2.06 18.36
C CYS A 62 1.03 -2.00 18.68
N LEU A 63 1.37 -1.76 19.94
CA LEU A 63 2.72 -1.87 20.47
C LEU A 63 2.77 -3.18 21.27
N ASP A 64 3.60 -4.14 20.88
CA ASP A 64 3.74 -5.43 21.57
C ASP A 64 2.39 -6.06 21.97
N ASP A 65 2.13 -6.21 23.28
CA ASP A 65 0.91 -6.82 23.86
C ASP A 65 -0.15 -5.79 24.28
N PHE A 66 0.01 -4.51 23.91
CA PHE A 66 -0.97 -3.48 24.20
C PHE A 66 -2.24 -3.62 23.34
N ALA A 67 -3.32 -2.96 23.75
CA ALA A 67 -4.56 -2.95 22.99
C ALA A 67 -4.37 -2.27 21.62
N TRP A 68 -5.05 -2.78 20.59
CA TRP A 68 -5.14 -2.14 19.29
C TRP A 68 -5.80 -0.77 19.43
N GLN A 69 -5.17 0.25 18.85
CA GLN A 69 -5.66 1.62 18.84
C GLN A 69 -5.84 2.11 17.41
N SER A 70 -6.81 2.99 17.18
CA SER A 70 -6.95 3.69 15.91
C SER A 70 -5.74 4.58 15.68
N ALA A 71 -5.11 4.44 14.53
CA ALA A 71 -4.02 5.31 14.15
C ALA A 71 -4.57 6.72 13.87
N ILE A 72 -3.88 7.73 14.38
CA ILE A 72 -4.21 9.13 14.16
C ILE A 72 -3.16 9.70 13.21
N GLY A 73 -3.61 10.30 12.11
CA GLY A 73 -2.74 10.98 11.16
C GLY A 73 -3.03 10.62 9.72
N GLU A 74 -2.48 11.44 8.83
CA GLU A 74 -2.65 11.30 7.39
C GLU A 74 -1.46 10.54 6.77
N TRP A 75 -1.77 9.60 5.90
CA TRP A 75 -0.76 8.94 5.09
C TRP A 75 -0.23 9.88 4.03
N LYS A 76 1.08 10.09 4.03
CA LYS A 76 1.74 10.77 2.92
C LYS A 76 1.86 9.79 1.75
N ARG A 77 1.76 10.31 0.53
CA ARG A 77 2.02 9.54 -0.70
C ARG A 77 3.30 8.70 -0.63
N LYS A 78 4.38 9.28 -0.09
CA LYS A 78 5.67 8.58 0.11
C LYS A 78 5.57 7.35 1.00
N ASP A 79 4.74 7.40 2.04
CA ASP A 79 4.58 6.30 2.99
C ASP A 79 3.69 5.20 2.38
N CYS A 80 2.72 5.58 1.56
CA CYS A 80 1.97 4.65 0.71
C CYS A 80 2.89 3.91 -0.29
N ASP A 81 3.73 4.63 -1.04
CA ASP A 81 4.70 4.04 -1.98
C ASP A 81 5.67 3.06 -1.27
N ARG A 82 6.08 3.40 -0.05
CA ARG A 82 6.96 2.56 0.78
C ARG A 82 6.26 1.30 1.25
N LEU A 83 5.00 1.41 1.66
CA LEU A 83 4.19 0.26 2.05
C LEU A 83 4.04 -0.72 0.86
N PHE A 84 3.75 -0.19 -0.32
CA PHE A 84 3.69 -0.97 -1.56
C PHE A 84 5.02 -1.70 -1.83
N GLY A 85 6.15 -0.98 -1.71
CA GLY A 85 7.50 -1.56 -1.81
C GLY A 85 7.77 -2.69 -0.81
N ARG A 86 7.30 -2.54 0.43
CA ARG A 86 7.42 -3.55 1.49
C ARG A 86 6.59 -4.79 1.17
N MET A 87 5.35 -4.63 0.71
CA MET A 87 4.49 -5.76 0.34
C MET A 87 5.07 -6.55 -0.84
N MET A 88 5.65 -5.88 -1.84
CA MET A 88 6.36 -6.57 -2.92
C MET A 88 7.59 -7.34 -2.40
N ARG A 89 8.32 -6.81 -1.41
CA ARG A 89 9.44 -7.53 -0.78
C ARG A 89 8.95 -8.81 -0.09
N GLU A 90 7.84 -8.73 0.62
CA GLU A 90 7.22 -9.87 1.31
C GLU A 90 6.65 -10.89 0.31
N ALA A 91 6.22 -10.45 -0.87
CA ALA A 91 5.84 -11.31 -2.00
C ALA A 91 7.04 -11.93 -2.76
N GLY A 92 8.28 -11.74 -2.29
CA GLY A 92 9.47 -12.32 -2.93
C GLY A 92 9.94 -11.61 -4.20
N VAL A 93 9.42 -10.42 -4.50
CA VAL A 93 9.84 -9.64 -5.68
C VAL A 93 11.28 -9.17 -5.52
N SER A 94 12.10 -9.38 -6.55
CA SER A 94 13.52 -9.02 -6.55
C SER A 94 13.75 -7.51 -6.35
N PRO A 95 14.87 -7.10 -5.70
CA PRO A 95 15.12 -5.70 -5.39
C PRO A 95 15.05 -4.74 -6.59
N MET A 96 15.53 -5.16 -7.76
CA MET A 96 15.50 -4.36 -8.99
C MET A 96 14.06 -4.09 -9.46
N LYS A 97 13.22 -5.13 -9.50
CA LYS A 97 11.80 -5.01 -9.89
C LYS A 97 11.03 -4.12 -8.91
N ARG A 98 11.28 -4.26 -7.60
CA ARG A 98 10.69 -3.37 -6.57
C ARG A 98 11.09 -1.91 -6.76
N LYS A 99 12.36 -1.65 -7.09
CA LYS A 99 12.86 -0.29 -7.33
C LYS A 99 12.20 0.33 -8.56
N MET A 100 12.03 -0.45 -9.64
CA MET A 100 11.31 -0.01 -10.84
C MET A 100 9.84 0.28 -10.54
N ALA A 101 9.16 -0.62 -9.83
CA ALA A 101 7.76 -0.43 -9.43
C ALA A 101 7.59 0.79 -8.51
N TYR A 102 8.47 0.98 -7.52
CA TYR A 102 8.49 2.16 -6.66
C TYR A 102 8.69 3.45 -7.45
N LEU A 103 9.60 3.45 -8.43
CA LEU A 103 9.81 4.62 -9.29
C LEU A 103 8.58 4.90 -10.17
N ALA A 104 7.95 3.85 -10.70
CA ALA A 104 6.73 3.97 -11.50
C ALA A 104 5.57 4.59 -10.70
N VAL A 105 5.28 4.10 -9.50
CA VAL A 105 4.22 4.69 -8.65
C VAL A 105 4.54 6.14 -8.26
N ARG A 106 5.81 6.43 -7.97
CA ARG A 106 6.22 7.77 -7.53
C ARG A 106 6.18 8.83 -8.65
N LEU A 107 6.51 8.44 -9.88
CA LEU A 107 6.50 9.33 -11.05
C LEU A 107 5.11 9.47 -11.66
N LEU A 108 4.35 8.38 -11.76
CA LEU A 108 3.05 8.37 -12.46
C LEU A 108 1.87 8.64 -11.54
N GLY A 109 1.93 8.22 -10.27
CA GLY A 109 0.87 8.45 -9.28
C GLY A 109 0.78 9.90 -8.77
N GLY A 110 1.66 10.80 -9.24
CA GLY A 110 1.61 12.23 -8.92
C GLY A 110 0.53 13.01 -9.66
N LEU A 111 -0.08 12.41 -10.70
CA LEU A 111 -1.16 13.03 -11.48
C LEU A 111 -2.55 12.78 -10.86
N SER A 112 -2.65 11.89 -9.86
CA SER A 112 -3.91 11.39 -9.30
C SER A 112 -4.00 11.45 -7.77
N TRP A 113 -3.11 12.19 -7.11
CA TRP A 113 -3.16 12.48 -5.66
C TRP A 113 -3.68 13.89 -5.42
#